data_AF-A0A7J3D4A7-F1
#
_entry.id   AF-A0A7J3D4A7-F1
#
_cell.length_a   1.000
_cell.length_b   1.000
_cell.length_c   1.000
_cell.angle_alpha   90.00
_cell.angle_beta   90.00
_cell.angle_gamma   90.00
#
_symmetry.space_group_name_H-M   'P 1'
#
loop_
_entity.id
_entity.type
_entity.pdbx_description
1 polymer ?
#
loop_
_entity_poly.entity_id
_entity_poly.type
_entity_poly.pdbx_seq_one_letter_code
_entity_poly.pdbx_strand_id
1 'polypeptide(L)'
;MIELAYKILWRRLGAVCLILNNCNFACILKEDGQSIERLRENLPSWLLLFTIETSGLYPDKKLEYQRSELISLSQFFGLEPLSTVFGISAEEVMKLIHGELPSAYRSHWKLRFKGSCQEVFFTTTLNRVPEFVKKVFELAGLYKFAAKDIGIYIQPIVQGTGCHCEFDLYYDPQNLEEANLVKNFSYEMIRALIKIGAFFARPYPLFKDIAIPYVAAPYIITARKIKSIFDPNNIMNPGKLYFV
;
A
#
# COMPACT_ATOMS: atom_id res chain seq x y z
N MET A 1 10.77 12.58 1.02
CA MET A 1 10.64 11.10 0.97
C MET A 1 10.18 10.60 -0.41
N ILE A 2 9.03 11.04 -0.95
CA ILE A 2 8.56 10.63 -2.29
C ILE A 2 9.60 10.91 -3.39
N GLU A 3 10.19 12.11 -3.39
CA GLU A 3 11.25 12.47 -4.35
C GLU A 3 12.48 11.57 -4.26
N LEU A 4 12.90 11.21 -3.04
CA LEU A 4 14.00 10.27 -2.82
C LEU A 4 13.65 8.88 -3.38
N ALA A 5 12.47 8.35 -3.07
CA ALA A 5 12.01 7.06 -3.60
C ALA A 5 11.97 7.06 -5.13
N TYR A 6 11.48 8.13 -5.75
CA TYR A 6 11.49 8.30 -7.20
C TYR A 6 12.93 8.28 -7.76
N LYS A 7 13.88 9.01 -7.15
CA LYS A 7 15.28 9.04 -7.60
C LYS A 7 15.98 7.69 -7.43
N ILE A 8 15.74 6.97 -6.34
CA ILE A 8 16.24 5.60 -6.11
C ILE A 8 15.80 4.69 -7.26
N LEU A 9 14.50 4.69 -7.58
CA LEU A 9 13.93 3.85 -8.64
C LEU A 9 14.43 4.26 -10.04
N TRP A 10 14.49 5.56 -10.31
CA TRP A 10 14.94 6.09 -11.59
C TRP A 10 16.42 5.75 -11.85
N ARG A 11 17.28 5.82 -10.83
CA ARG A 11 18.68 5.39 -10.91
C ARG A 11 18.86 3.86 -10.81
N ARG A 12 17.76 3.11 -10.63
CA ARG A 12 17.76 1.65 -10.44
C ARG A 12 18.69 1.20 -9.31
N LEU A 13 18.65 1.96 -8.21
CA LEU A 13 19.36 1.61 -6.99
C LEU A 13 18.51 0.62 -6.23
N GLY A 14 19.07 -0.56 -5.95
CA GLY A 14 18.42 -1.54 -5.09
C GLY A 14 17.31 -2.39 -5.70
N ALA A 15 16.64 -3.17 -4.84
CA ALA A 15 15.67 -4.18 -5.22
C ALA A 15 14.29 -3.96 -4.56
N VAL A 16 14.26 -3.84 -3.23
CA VAL A 16 13.05 -3.47 -2.50
C VAL A 16 13.00 -1.95 -2.36
N CYS A 17 11.83 -1.35 -2.59
CA CYS A 17 11.55 0.05 -2.35
C CYS A 17 10.06 0.21 -2.11
N LEU A 18 9.67 0.57 -0.87
CA LEU A 18 8.28 0.75 -0.46
C LEU A 18 8.15 1.77 0.66
N ILE A 19 6.98 2.39 0.79
CA ILE A 19 6.71 3.40 1.81
C ILE A 19 5.53 2.94 2.66
N LEU A 20 5.68 3.05 3.97
CA LEU A 20 4.64 2.76 4.96
C LEU A 20 4.46 3.95 5.89
N ASN A 21 3.24 4.12 6.41
CA ASN A 21 3.08 4.92 7.62
C ASN A 21 3.43 4.10 8.88
N ASN A 22 3.56 4.78 10.01
CA ASN A 22 3.84 4.13 11.29
C ASN A 22 2.81 3.06 11.69
N CYS A 23 1.54 3.23 11.32
CA CYS A 23 0.48 2.25 11.62
C CYS A 23 0.76 0.91 10.93
N ASN A 24 0.88 0.89 9.60
CA ASN A 24 1.16 -0.36 8.88
C ASN A 24 2.52 -0.95 9.25
N PHE A 25 3.54 -0.11 9.43
CA PHE A 25 4.86 -0.58 9.86
C PHE A 25 4.79 -1.30 11.21
N ALA A 26 4.05 -0.75 12.19
CA ALA A 26 3.85 -1.40 13.47
C ALA A 26 3.04 -2.71 13.36
N CYS A 27 1.99 -2.74 12.52
CA CYS A 27 1.16 -3.94 12.31
C CYS A 27 1.96 -5.10 11.70
N ILE A 28 2.92 -4.79 10.82
CA ILE A 28 3.84 -5.77 10.24
C ILE A 28 4.72 -6.40 11.33
N LEU A 29 5.23 -5.60 12.27
CA LEU A 29 6.27 -6.01 13.22
C LEU A 29 5.76 -6.62 14.52
N LYS A 30 4.53 -6.30 14.93
CA LYS A 30 3.95 -6.73 16.21
C LYS A 30 2.78 -7.68 16.00
N GLU A 31 2.54 -8.51 17.01
CA GLU A 31 1.56 -9.60 16.94
C GLU A 31 0.21 -9.29 17.60
N ASP A 32 0.14 -8.22 18.39
CA ASP A 32 -1.05 -7.81 19.14
C ASP A 32 -1.28 -6.30 19.11
N GLY A 33 -2.54 -5.89 19.25
CA GLY A 33 -2.96 -4.49 19.18
C GLY A 33 -2.27 -3.58 20.20
N GLN A 34 -2.01 -4.03 21.43
CA GLN A 34 -1.38 -3.18 22.46
C GLN A 34 0.08 -2.88 22.11
N SER A 35 0.83 -3.88 21.68
CA SER A 35 2.21 -3.71 21.21
C SER A 35 2.30 -2.86 19.94
N ILE A 36 1.31 -2.99 19.04
CA ILE A 36 1.19 -2.16 17.83
C ILE A 36 1.02 -0.70 18.23
N GLU A 37 0.10 -0.38 19.15
CA GLU A 37 -0.13 1.00 19.58
C GLU A 37 1.12 1.62 20.22
N ARG A 38 1.76 0.90 21.16
CA ARG A 38 2.98 1.36 21.83
C ARG A 38 4.11 1.63 20.85
N LEU A 39 4.32 0.75 19.86
CA LEU A 39 5.36 0.96 18.86
C LEU A 39 5.04 2.15 17.95
N ARG A 40 3.80 2.25 17.48
CA ARG A 40 3.34 3.35 16.60
C ARG A 40 3.58 4.74 17.19
N GLU A 41 3.39 4.90 18.50
CA GLU A 41 3.59 6.18 19.22
C GLU A 41 5.03 6.67 19.20
N ASN A 42 5.99 5.75 19.07
CA ASN A 42 7.40 6.06 19.05
C ASN A 42 7.92 6.24 17.61
N LEU A 43 7.32 5.56 16.63
CA LEU A 43 7.76 5.60 15.23
C LEU A 43 7.54 6.97 14.53
N PRO A 44 8.41 7.33 13.56
CA PRO A 44 8.14 8.48 12.70
C PRO A 44 6.89 8.21 11.84
N SER A 45 6.14 9.25 11.49
CA SER A 45 4.87 9.10 10.75
C SER A 45 5.00 8.36 9.41
N TRP A 46 6.18 8.40 8.79
CA TRP A 46 6.47 7.79 7.50
C TRP A 46 7.83 7.10 7.51
N LEU A 47 7.89 5.92 6.89
CA LEU A 47 9.09 5.14 6.70
C LEU A 47 9.23 4.76 5.22
N LEU A 48 10.40 5.05 4.65
CA LEU A 48 10.83 4.54 3.34
C LEU A 48 11.75 3.35 3.59
N LEU A 49 11.32 2.18 3.15
CA LEU A 49 12.07 0.95 3.24
C LEU A 49 12.69 0.65 1.88
N PHE A 50 13.97 0.36 1.86
CA PHE A 50 14.67 -0.01 0.64
C PHE A 50 15.80 -1.01 0.94
N THR A 51 16.15 -1.84 -0.04
CA THR A 51 17.32 -2.72 0.00
C THR A 51 18.22 -2.45 -1.18
N ILE A 52 19.53 -2.62 -0.98
CA ILE A 52 20.51 -2.67 -2.06
C ILE A 52 20.90 -4.13 -2.26
N GLU A 53 20.69 -4.65 -3.47
CA GLU A 53 21.05 -6.01 -3.83
C GLU A 53 21.93 -5.99 -5.08
N THR A 54 23.03 -6.72 -5.04
CA THR A 54 24.01 -6.77 -6.13
C THR A 54 24.37 -8.20 -6.48
N SER A 55 24.42 -8.49 -7.78
CA SER A 55 24.82 -9.79 -8.30
C SER A 55 25.55 -9.65 -9.65
N GLY A 56 26.09 -10.76 -10.14
CA GLY A 56 26.81 -10.84 -11.41
C GLY A 56 28.24 -10.29 -11.32
N LEU A 57 28.74 -9.73 -12.42
CA LEU A 57 30.12 -9.22 -12.52
C LEU A 57 30.36 -8.04 -11.57
N TYR A 58 31.45 -8.12 -10.81
CA TYR A 58 31.91 -7.12 -9.84
C TYR A 58 30.84 -6.69 -8.81
N PRO A 59 30.29 -7.62 -8.03
CA PRO A 59 29.20 -7.32 -7.10
C PRO A 59 29.62 -6.30 -6.05
N ASP A 60 30.84 -6.41 -5.50
CA ASP A 60 31.36 -5.51 -4.47
C ASP A 60 31.50 -4.06 -4.99
N LYS A 61 31.99 -3.88 -6.22
CA LYS A 61 32.11 -2.54 -6.83
C LYS A 61 30.74 -1.92 -7.10
N LYS A 62 29.76 -2.73 -7.52
CA LYS A 62 28.38 -2.26 -7.68
C LYS A 62 27.78 -1.84 -6.34
N LEU A 63 28.04 -2.61 -5.29
CA LEU A 63 27.52 -2.33 -3.95
C LEU A 63 28.09 -1.02 -3.41
N GLU A 64 29.40 -0.82 -3.55
CA GLU A 64 30.08 0.41 -3.18
C GLU A 64 29.49 1.62 -3.91
N TYR A 65 29.33 1.53 -5.24
CA TYR A 65 28.70 2.57 -6.05
C TYR A 65 27.27 2.87 -5.61
N GLN A 66 26.40 1.86 -5.52
CA GLN A 66 25.00 2.05 -5.18
C GLN A 66 24.83 2.62 -3.76
N ARG A 67 25.67 2.18 -2.81
CA ARG A 67 25.68 2.70 -1.44
C ARG A 67 26.09 4.17 -1.38
N SER A 68 27.20 4.53 -2.05
CA SER A 68 27.68 5.92 -2.09
C SER A 68 26.64 6.86 -2.71
N GLU A 69 26.03 6.42 -3.81
CA GLU A 69 25.01 7.18 -4.54
C GLU A 69 23.74 7.38 -3.71
N LEU A 70 23.30 6.32 -3.01
CA LEU A 70 22.15 6.39 -2.12
C LEU A 70 22.38 7.37 -0.96
N ILE A 71 23.55 7.31 -0.31
CA ILE A 71 23.89 8.21 0.80
C ILE A 71 23.85 9.66 0.30
N SER A 72 24.50 9.92 -0.84
CA SER A 72 24.54 11.25 -1.46
C SER A 72 23.14 11.77 -1.81
N LEU A 73 22.29 10.93 -2.41
CA LEU A 73 20.89 11.29 -2.72
C LEU A 73 20.07 11.55 -1.46
N SER A 74 20.24 10.73 -0.42
CA SER A 74 19.50 10.88 0.82
C SER A 74 19.83 12.20 1.50
N GLN A 75 21.13 12.52 1.61
CA GLN A 75 21.62 13.79 2.14
C GLN A 75 21.13 15.00 1.32
N PHE A 76 21.11 14.89 -0.01
CA PHE A 76 20.56 15.93 -0.89
C PHE A 76 19.09 16.25 -0.57
N PHE A 77 18.30 15.25 -0.16
CA PHE A 77 16.90 15.44 0.26
C PHE A 77 16.73 15.67 1.77
N GLY A 78 17.82 15.89 2.52
CA GLY A 78 17.79 16.11 3.97
C GLY A 78 17.36 14.89 4.78
N LEU A 79 17.60 13.68 4.26
CA LEU A 79 17.25 12.41 4.90
C LEU A 79 18.52 11.60 5.19
N GLU A 80 18.48 10.81 6.25
CA GLU A 80 19.55 9.90 6.62
C GLU A 80 19.06 8.45 6.56
N PRO A 81 19.71 7.57 5.80
CA PRO A 81 19.41 6.14 5.82
C PRO A 81 19.80 5.52 7.15
N LEU A 82 18.85 4.83 7.80
CA LEU A 82 19.09 4.16 9.07
C LEU A 82 19.07 2.64 8.88
N SER A 83 20.04 1.94 9.50
CA SER A 83 20.02 0.47 9.58
C SER A 83 19.17 -0.06 10.73
N THR A 84 18.80 0.81 11.67
CA THR A 84 17.99 0.47 12.85
C THR A 84 17.05 1.63 13.19
N VAL A 85 15.79 1.32 13.48
CA VAL A 85 14.75 2.28 13.86
C VAL A 85 14.05 1.74 15.11
N PHE A 86 14.09 2.48 16.22
CA PHE A 86 13.49 2.07 17.52
C PHE A 86 13.88 0.65 17.98
N GLY A 87 15.17 0.30 17.83
CA GLY A 87 15.70 -1.01 18.21
C GLY A 87 15.34 -2.14 17.24
N ILE A 88 14.69 -1.83 16.12
CA ILE A 88 14.33 -2.78 15.06
C ILE A 88 15.32 -2.61 13.92
N SER A 89 16.09 -3.65 13.64
CA SER A 89 17.06 -3.64 12.54
C SER A 89 16.39 -3.81 11.18
N ALA A 90 17.00 -3.24 10.14
CA ALA A 90 16.54 -3.44 8.76
C ALA A 90 16.55 -4.92 8.36
N GLU A 91 17.48 -5.72 8.89
CA GLU A 91 17.54 -7.17 8.65
C GLU A 91 16.31 -7.90 9.20
N GLU A 92 15.88 -7.58 10.43
CA GLU A 92 14.66 -8.15 11.02
C GLU A 92 13.42 -7.79 10.20
N VAL A 93 13.33 -6.55 9.74
CA VAL A 93 12.23 -6.10 8.87
C VAL A 93 12.22 -6.90 7.56
N MET A 94 13.39 -7.10 6.94
CA MET A 94 13.49 -7.84 5.68
C MET A 94 13.13 -9.31 5.84
N LYS A 95 13.61 -9.98 6.89
CA LYS A 95 13.21 -11.36 7.22
C LYS A 95 11.70 -11.50 7.34
N LEU A 96 11.05 -10.51 7.96
CA LEU A 96 9.61 -10.51 8.11
C LEU A 96 8.88 -10.30 6.77
N ILE A 97 9.32 -9.33 5.95
CA ILE A 97 8.74 -9.07 4.62
C ILE A 97 8.92 -10.28 3.69
N HIS A 98 10.04 -10.99 3.77
CA HIS A 98 10.30 -12.22 3.01
C HIS A 98 9.61 -13.46 3.56
N GLY A 99 8.87 -13.35 4.67
CA GLY A 99 8.14 -14.47 5.27
C GLY A 99 9.06 -15.51 5.94
N GLU A 100 10.25 -15.13 6.35
CA GLU A 100 11.21 -16.03 7.01
C GLU A 100 10.87 -16.26 8.49
N LEU A 101 10.01 -15.41 9.08
CA LEU A 101 9.63 -15.51 10.49
C LEU A 101 8.33 -16.31 10.67
N PRO A 102 8.23 -17.19 11.70
CA PRO A 102 7.01 -17.96 11.97
C PRO A 102 5.74 -17.11 12.15
N SER A 103 5.89 -15.90 12.66
CA SER A 103 4.81 -14.94 12.86
C SER A 103 4.10 -14.56 11.56
N ALA A 104 4.80 -14.60 10.41
CA ALA A 104 4.22 -14.33 9.09
C ALA A 104 3.08 -15.30 8.72
N TYR A 105 3.08 -16.51 9.28
CA TYR A 105 2.15 -17.58 8.93
C TYR A 105 1.00 -17.78 9.92
N ARG A 106 1.10 -17.26 11.15
CA ARG A 106 0.09 -17.46 12.20
C ARG A 106 -1.18 -16.64 11.97
N SER A 107 -1.00 -15.38 11.57
CA SER A 107 -2.09 -14.45 11.26
C SER A 107 -1.55 -13.39 10.32
N HIS A 108 -2.34 -13.03 9.31
CA HIS A 108 -1.98 -11.96 8.38
C HIS A 108 -1.81 -10.64 9.15
N TRP A 109 -0.74 -9.90 8.88
CA TRP A 109 -0.37 -8.72 9.67
C TRP A 109 -1.46 -7.65 9.77
N LYS A 110 -2.30 -7.54 8.73
CA LYS A 110 -3.44 -6.62 8.71
C LYS A 110 -4.58 -6.98 9.67
N LEU A 111 -4.60 -8.19 10.22
CA LEU A 111 -5.64 -8.60 11.16
C LEU A 111 -5.20 -8.40 12.62
N ARG A 112 -3.93 -8.03 12.86
CA ARG A 112 -3.33 -8.03 14.21
C ARG A 112 -3.68 -6.80 15.05
N PHE A 113 -4.07 -5.69 14.42
CA PHE A 113 -4.32 -4.44 15.15
C PHE A 113 -5.67 -4.43 15.86
N LYS A 114 -6.77 -4.43 15.09
CA LYS A 114 -8.15 -4.42 15.63
C LYS A 114 -8.94 -5.68 15.30
N GLY A 115 -8.34 -6.68 14.65
CA GLY A 115 -9.00 -7.93 14.25
C GLY A 115 -9.48 -7.95 12.80
N SER A 116 -9.72 -6.79 12.19
CA SER A 116 -10.05 -6.69 10.76
C SER A 116 -9.57 -5.38 10.13
N CYS A 117 -9.54 -5.35 8.80
CA CYS A 117 -9.26 -4.16 8.01
C CYS A 117 -10.09 -4.14 6.72
N GLN A 118 -10.56 -2.97 6.33
CA GLN A 118 -11.10 -2.73 5.00
C GLN A 118 -10.02 -2.09 4.13
N GLU A 119 -9.55 -2.84 3.14
CA GLU A 119 -8.55 -2.37 2.20
C GLU A 119 -9.21 -1.52 1.11
N VAL A 120 -8.59 -0.38 0.80
CA VAL A 120 -8.92 0.44 -0.37
C VAL A 120 -7.63 0.79 -1.09
N PHE A 121 -7.48 0.26 -2.29
CA PHE A 121 -6.27 0.46 -3.08
C PHE A 121 -6.55 0.73 -4.55
N PHE A 122 -5.62 1.43 -5.17
CA PHE A 122 -5.66 1.84 -6.57
C PHE A 122 -4.25 2.09 -7.08
N THR A 123 -4.13 2.26 -8.40
CA THR A 123 -2.88 2.64 -9.04
C THR A 123 -2.88 4.15 -9.29
N THR A 124 -1.73 4.78 -9.09
CA THR A 124 -1.49 6.20 -9.38
C THR A 124 0.00 6.42 -9.67
N THR A 125 0.47 7.67 -9.68
CA THR A 125 1.89 8.03 -9.76
C THR A 125 2.39 8.54 -8.40
N LEU A 126 3.68 8.31 -8.09
CA LEU A 126 4.25 8.62 -6.78
C LEU A 126 4.06 10.10 -6.37
N ASN A 127 4.24 11.03 -7.31
CA ASN A 127 4.08 12.47 -7.06
C ASN A 127 2.64 12.87 -6.64
N ARG A 128 1.64 12.04 -6.96
CA ARG A 128 0.24 12.31 -6.62
C ARG A 128 -0.19 11.68 -5.30
N VAL A 129 0.57 10.76 -4.74
CA VAL A 129 0.25 10.10 -3.44
C VAL A 129 -0.12 11.11 -2.34
N PRO A 130 0.60 12.24 -2.15
CA PRO A 130 0.25 13.22 -1.12
C PRO A 130 -1.16 13.81 -1.28
N GLU A 131 -1.64 13.98 -2.52
CA GLU A 131 -2.99 14.47 -2.85
C GLU A 131 -4.05 13.51 -2.29
N PHE A 132 -3.89 12.21 -2.55
CA PHE A 132 -4.83 11.18 -2.10
C PHE A 132 -4.78 11.03 -0.58
N VAL A 133 -3.59 11.01 0.01
CA VAL A 133 -3.41 10.91 1.48
C VAL A 133 -4.12 12.06 2.18
N LYS A 134 -3.92 13.30 1.71
CA LYS A 134 -4.62 14.48 2.23
C LYS A 134 -6.13 14.29 2.13
N LYS A 135 -6.63 13.84 0.98
CA LYS A 135 -8.06 13.64 0.76
C LYS A 135 -8.67 12.60 1.71
N VAL A 136 -7.96 11.50 1.96
CA VAL A 136 -8.40 10.45 2.90
C VAL A 136 -8.49 11.00 4.32
N PHE A 137 -7.49 11.73 4.79
CA PHE A 137 -7.53 12.30 6.15
C PHE A 137 -8.61 13.39 6.32
N GLU A 138 -8.87 14.21 5.30
CA GLU A 138 -10.01 15.14 5.30
C GLU A 138 -11.35 14.40 5.46
N LEU A 139 -11.55 13.32 4.70
CA LEU A 139 -12.77 12.51 4.79
C LEU A 139 -12.85 11.78 6.13
N ALA A 140 -11.74 11.28 6.66
CA ALA A 140 -11.71 10.63 7.98
C ALA A 140 -12.22 11.58 9.07
N GLY A 141 -11.82 12.86 9.04
CA GLY A 141 -12.34 13.90 9.94
C GLY A 141 -13.85 14.10 9.81
N LEU A 142 -14.37 14.14 8.58
CA LEU A 142 -15.81 14.31 8.31
C LEU A 142 -16.66 13.12 8.80
N TYR A 143 -16.15 11.89 8.62
CA TYR A 143 -16.82 10.66 9.05
C TYR A 143 -16.51 10.29 10.51
N LYS A 144 -15.72 11.10 11.23
CA LYS A 144 -15.24 10.81 12.58
C LYS A 144 -14.50 9.47 12.68
N PHE A 145 -13.84 9.06 11.60
CA PHE A 145 -12.96 7.90 11.61
C PHE A 145 -11.59 8.29 12.16
N ALA A 146 -11.07 7.48 13.08
CA ALA A 146 -9.82 7.82 13.77
C ALA A 146 -8.63 7.73 12.81
N ALA A 147 -7.90 8.84 12.63
CA ALA A 147 -6.72 8.90 11.76
C ALA A 147 -5.65 7.87 12.13
N LYS A 148 -5.57 7.51 13.42
CA LYS A 148 -4.63 6.50 13.94
C LYS A 148 -4.95 5.07 13.46
N ASP A 149 -6.20 4.83 13.04
CA ASP A 149 -6.71 3.55 12.56
C ASP A 149 -6.61 3.43 11.02
N ILE A 150 -5.91 4.37 10.37
CA ILE A 150 -5.61 4.35 8.93
C ILE A 150 -4.16 3.91 8.72
N GLY A 151 -4.00 2.70 8.20
CA GLY A 151 -2.78 2.21 7.61
C GLY A 151 -2.56 2.76 6.20
N ILE A 152 -1.31 3.01 5.81
CA ILE A 152 -0.96 3.42 4.45
C ILE A 152 0.23 2.60 3.95
N TYR A 153 0.06 2.04 2.74
CA TYR A 153 1.10 1.31 2.02
C TYR A 153 1.21 1.80 0.58
N ILE A 154 2.43 2.19 0.20
CA ILE A 154 2.76 2.64 -1.15
C ILE A 154 3.85 1.74 -1.71
N GLN A 155 3.51 1.03 -2.78
CA GLN A 155 4.44 0.18 -3.51
C GLN A 155 4.67 0.78 -4.90
N PRO A 156 5.80 1.46 -5.14
CA PRO A 156 6.23 1.78 -6.48
C PRO A 156 6.23 0.52 -7.38
N ILE A 157 5.74 0.68 -8.60
CA ILE A 157 5.71 -0.36 -9.63
C ILE A 157 6.36 0.17 -10.91
N VAL A 158 6.85 -0.74 -11.76
CA VAL A 158 7.42 -0.39 -13.08
C VAL A 158 8.46 0.74 -12.95
N GLN A 159 9.45 0.53 -12.07
CA GLN A 159 10.54 1.49 -11.80
C GLN A 159 10.07 2.91 -11.43
N GLY A 160 8.93 3.04 -10.74
CA GLY A 160 8.42 4.31 -10.24
C GLY A 160 7.60 5.12 -11.25
N THR A 161 7.30 4.56 -12.44
CA THR A 161 6.35 5.18 -13.38
C THR A 161 4.91 5.10 -12.89
N GLY A 162 4.62 4.19 -11.97
CA GLY A 162 3.39 4.16 -11.19
C GLY A 162 3.65 3.66 -9.77
N CYS A 163 2.60 3.66 -8.95
CA CYS A 163 2.59 3.01 -7.66
C CYS A 163 1.21 2.43 -7.35
N HIS A 164 1.21 1.32 -6.65
CA HIS A 164 0.07 0.87 -5.87
C HIS A 164 -0.02 1.74 -4.62
N CYS A 165 -1.16 2.40 -4.42
CA CYS A 165 -1.46 3.21 -3.25
C CYS A 165 -2.60 2.53 -2.50
N GLU A 166 -2.40 2.23 -1.22
CA GLU A 166 -3.31 1.46 -0.40
C GLU A 166 -3.53 2.10 0.95
N PHE A 167 -4.80 2.08 1.36
CA PHE A 167 -5.26 2.47 2.68
C PHE A 167 -5.87 1.25 3.36
N ASP A 168 -5.38 0.93 4.55
CA ASP A 168 -5.89 -0.16 5.40
C ASP A 168 -6.69 0.45 6.54
N LEU A 169 -8.02 0.33 6.48
CA LEU A 169 -8.93 0.92 7.48
C LEU A 169 -9.21 -0.10 8.57
N TYR A 170 -8.54 0.03 9.72
CA TYR A 170 -8.62 -0.94 10.80
C TYR A 170 -9.87 -0.75 11.66
N TYR A 171 -10.53 -1.85 12.03
CA TYR A 171 -11.71 -1.83 12.90
C TYR A 171 -11.88 -3.14 13.67
N ASP A 172 -12.63 -3.07 14.77
CA ASP A 172 -13.07 -4.26 15.49
C ASP A 172 -14.30 -4.87 14.79
N PRO A 173 -14.20 -6.08 14.22
CA PRO A 173 -15.32 -6.73 13.55
C PRO A 173 -16.44 -7.17 14.51
N GLN A 174 -16.17 -7.25 15.82
CA GLN A 174 -17.17 -7.56 16.84
C GLN A 174 -17.99 -6.32 17.22
N ASN A 175 -17.48 -5.13 16.92
CA ASN A 175 -18.18 -3.87 17.09
C ASN A 175 -18.95 -3.51 15.80
N LEU A 176 -20.27 -3.75 15.81
CA LEU A 176 -21.13 -3.47 14.66
C LEU A 176 -21.16 -1.99 14.25
N GLU A 177 -20.98 -1.07 15.19
CA GLU A 177 -20.94 0.37 14.89
C GLU A 177 -19.65 0.71 14.12
N GLU A 178 -18.50 0.21 14.57
CA GLU A 178 -17.23 0.39 13.86
C GLU A 178 -17.25 -0.26 12.47
N ALA A 179 -17.78 -1.49 12.36
CA ALA A 179 -17.86 -2.20 11.09
C ALA A 179 -18.74 -1.45 10.07
N ASN A 180 -19.89 -0.92 10.51
CA ASN A 180 -20.76 -0.11 9.65
C ASN A 180 -20.13 1.25 9.31
N LEU A 181 -19.42 1.87 10.25
CA LEU A 181 -18.69 3.11 10.02
C LEU A 181 -17.63 2.93 8.93
N VAL A 182 -16.78 1.90 9.03
CA VAL A 182 -15.75 1.61 8.02
C VAL A 182 -16.36 1.28 6.66
N LYS A 183 -17.45 0.53 6.63
CA LYS A 183 -18.15 0.23 5.37
C LYS A 183 -18.64 1.51 4.69
N ASN A 184 -19.29 2.42 5.42
CA ASN A 184 -19.78 3.67 4.85
C ASN A 184 -18.64 4.63 4.48
N PHE A 185 -17.63 4.74 5.33
CA PHE A 185 -16.47 5.57 5.11
C PHE A 185 -15.67 5.11 3.87
N SER A 186 -15.41 3.81 3.75
CA SER A 186 -14.69 3.25 2.59
C SER A 186 -15.42 3.49 1.27
N TYR A 187 -16.75 3.37 1.25
CA TYR A 187 -17.59 3.65 0.09
C TYR A 187 -17.42 5.09 -0.41
N GLU A 188 -17.48 6.05 0.52
CA GLU A 188 -17.38 7.48 0.21
C GLU A 188 -15.94 7.91 -0.10
N MET A 189 -14.97 7.28 0.56
CA MET A 189 -13.56 7.40 0.24
C MET A 189 -13.28 6.99 -1.21
N ILE A 190 -13.77 5.82 -1.65
CA ILE A 190 -13.59 5.35 -3.03
C ILE A 190 -14.20 6.34 -4.04
N ARG A 191 -15.43 6.81 -3.79
CA ARG A 191 -16.08 7.82 -4.64
C ARG A 191 -15.24 9.09 -4.76
N ALA A 192 -14.72 9.60 -3.65
CA ALA A 192 -13.92 10.80 -3.64
C ALA A 192 -12.57 10.61 -4.34
N LEU A 193 -11.89 9.48 -4.12
CA LEU A 193 -10.61 9.15 -4.74
C LEU A 193 -10.75 9.03 -6.26
N ILE A 194 -11.81 8.38 -6.75
CA ILE A 194 -12.11 8.30 -8.19
C ILE A 194 -12.30 9.69 -8.81
N LYS A 195 -13.02 10.59 -8.13
CA LYS A 195 -13.26 11.97 -8.63
C LYS A 195 -11.98 12.76 -8.80
N ILE A 196 -10.97 12.50 -7.98
CA ILE A 196 -9.63 13.10 -8.13
C ILE A 196 -8.69 12.22 -8.97
N GLY A 197 -9.20 11.23 -9.71
CA GLY A 197 -8.42 10.47 -10.70
C GLY A 197 -7.59 9.32 -10.15
N ALA A 198 -8.04 8.66 -9.06
CA ALA A 198 -7.52 7.35 -8.66
C ALA A 198 -7.94 6.26 -9.66
N PHE A 199 -7.00 5.42 -10.10
CA PHE A 199 -7.28 4.35 -11.06
C PHE A 199 -7.45 2.99 -10.37
N PHE A 200 -8.70 2.56 -10.19
CA PHE A 200 -9.05 1.27 -9.61
C PHE A 200 -8.97 0.14 -10.64
N ALA A 201 -7.75 -0.30 -10.95
CA ALA A 201 -7.49 -1.37 -11.94
C ALA A 201 -8.14 -2.72 -11.58
N ARG A 202 -8.37 -2.96 -10.28
CA ARG A 202 -8.88 -4.21 -9.72
C ARG A 202 -10.10 -3.92 -8.83
N PRO A 203 -11.28 -3.66 -9.41
CA PRO A 203 -12.47 -3.36 -8.62
C PRO A 203 -12.97 -4.62 -7.90
N TYR A 204 -12.82 -4.67 -6.56
CA TYR A 204 -13.34 -5.78 -5.75
C TYR A 204 -14.87 -5.73 -5.65
N PRO A 205 -15.54 -6.86 -5.35
CA PRO A 205 -17.00 -6.93 -5.31
C PRO A 205 -17.69 -5.84 -4.49
N LEU A 206 -17.06 -5.39 -3.39
CA LEU A 206 -17.62 -4.39 -2.48
C LEU A 206 -17.84 -3.01 -3.14
N PHE A 207 -17.00 -2.66 -4.11
CA PHE A 207 -16.98 -1.33 -4.71
C PHE A 207 -16.96 -1.36 -6.24
N LYS A 208 -17.19 -2.53 -6.84
CA LYS A 208 -17.23 -2.69 -8.29
C LYS A 208 -18.25 -1.74 -8.92
N ASP A 209 -19.43 -1.59 -8.33
CA ASP A 209 -20.49 -0.77 -8.93
C ASP A 209 -20.16 0.72 -8.89
N ILE A 210 -19.29 1.14 -7.97
CA ILE A 210 -18.77 2.51 -7.91
C ILE A 210 -17.64 2.70 -8.91
N ALA A 211 -16.71 1.76 -8.98
CA ALA A 211 -15.49 1.89 -9.77
C ALA A 211 -15.74 1.69 -11.26
N ILE A 212 -16.57 0.70 -11.63
CA ILE A 212 -16.85 0.29 -13.01
C ILE A 212 -17.31 1.46 -13.90
N PRO A 213 -18.24 2.35 -13.49
CA PRO A 213 -18.63 3.50 -14.31
C PRO A 213 -17.48 4.44 -14.68
N TYR A 214 -16.41 4.47 -13.88
CA TYR A 214 -15.24 5.31 -14.09
C TYR A 214 -14.06 4.54 -14.69
N VAL A 215 -14.15 3.21 -14.76
CA VAL A 215 -13.31 2.41 -15.66
C VAL A 215 -13.82 2.65 -17.07
N ALA A 216 -12.91 2.97 -18.01
CA ALA A 216 -13.25 3.37 -19.37
C ALA A 216 -14.36 2.48 -19.97
N ALA A 217 -15.55 3.05 -20.22
CA ALA A 217 -16.71 2.32 -20.75
C ALA A 217 -16.41 1.45 -21.98
N PRO A 218 -15.54 1.87 -22.93
CA PRO A 218 -15.12 1.02 -24.05
C PRO A 218 -14.43 -0.27 -23.62
N TYR A 219 -13.66 -0.26 -22.53
CA TYR A 219 -12.99 -1.45 -22.01
C TYR A 219 -14.01 -2.48 -21.53
N ILE A 220 -15.05 -2.05 -20.81
CA ILE A 220 -16.12 -2.93 -20.30
C ILE A 220 -16.90 -3.55 -21.46
N ILE A 221 -17.25 -2.75 -22.46
CA ILE A 221 -17.98 -3.23 -23.65
C ILE A 221 -17.15 -4.29 -24.39
N THR A 222 -15.87 -4.01 -24.63
CA THR A 222 -14.95 -4.94 -25.31
C THR A 222 -14.75 -6.22 -24.47
N ALA A 223 -14.57 -6.10 -23.15
CA ALA A 223 -14.42 -7.26 -22.28
C ALA A 223 -15.67 -8.16 -22.31
N ARG A 224 -16.88 -7.57 -22.26
CA ARG A 224 -18.14 -8.33 -22.38
C ARG A 224 -18.29 -9.00 -23.74
N LYS A 225 -17.87 -8.34 -24.83
CA LYS A 225 -17.89 -8.92 -26.17
C LYS A 225 -16.93 -10.11 -26.29
N ILE A 226 -15.72 -9.99 -25.75
CA ILE A 226 -14.75 -11.10 -25.69
C ILE A 226 -15.35 -12.26 -24.88
N LYS A 227 -15.96 -11.96 -23.72
CA LYS A 227 -16.63 -12.95 -22.88
C LYS A 227 -17.73 -13.70 -23.63
N SER A 228 -18.59 -13.01 -24.39
CA SER A 228 -19.65 -13.67 -25.17
C SER A 228 -19.11 -14.56 -26.30
N ILE A 229 -17.93 -14.26 -26.84
CA ILE A 229 -17.29 -15.08 -27.89
C ILE A 229 -16.71 -16.36 -27.29
N PHE A 230 -16.02 -16.27 -26.16
CA PHE A 230 -15.29 -17.40 -25.55
C PHE A 230 -16.10 -18.17 -24.49
N ASP A 231 -17.19 -17.60 -23.98
CA ASP A 231 -18.08 -18.25 -23.02
C ASP A 231 -19.56 -17.93 -23.32
N PRO A 232 -20.10 -18.46 -24.43
CA PRO A 232 -21.47 -18.17 -24.85
C PRO A 232 -22.52 -18.64 -23.83
N ASN A 233 -22.19 -19.63 -22.99
CA ASN A 233 -23.10 -20.18 -21.98
C ASN A 233 -22.88 -19.57 -20.57
N ASN A 234 -21.98 -18.60 -20.43
CA ASN A 234 -21.63 -17.92 -19.18
C ASN A 234 -21.27 -18.84 -17.99
N ILE A 235 -20.57 -19.95 -18.25
CA ILE A 235 -20.20 -20.93 -17.23
C ILE A 235 -18.93 -20.54 -16.45
N MET A 236 -18.05 -19.73 -17.04
CA MET A 236 -16.77 -19.36 -16.46
C MET A 236 -16.90 -18.13 -15.54
N ASN A 237 -17.10 -18.35 -14.24
CA ASN A 237 -17.11 -17.32 -13.18
C ASN A 237 -18.07 -16.13 -13.46
N PRO A 238 -19.39 -16.39 -13.57
CA PRO A 238 -20.39 -15.33 -13.79
C PRO A 238 -20.36 -14.27 -12.68
N GLY A 239 -20.64 -13.02 -13.03
CA GLY A 239 -20.68 -11.88 -12.09
C GLY A 239 -19.34 -11.40 -11.53
N LYS A 240 -18.19 -11.97 -11.95
CA LYS A 240 -16.84 -11.50 -11.59
C LYS A 240 -16.33 -10.47 -12.60
N LEU A 241 -15.48 -9.55 -12.12
CA LEU A 241 -14.95 -8.42 -12.91
C LEU A 241 -16.07 -7.56 -13.53
N TYR A 242 -16.06 -7.43 -14.86
CA TYR A 242 -16.98 -6.63 -15.67
C TYR A 242 -18.06 -7.50 -16.35
N PHE A 243 -18.04 -8.80 -16.08
CA PHE A 243 -18.91 -9.79 -16.72
C PHE A 243 -20.24 -9.87 -15.98
N VAL A 244 -21.33 -9.90 -16.74
CA VAL A 244 -22.69 -10.11 -16.24
C VAL A 244 -22.91 -11.61 -16.11
#